data_AF-A0A067PT20-F1
#
_entry.id   AF-A0A067PT20-F1
#
_cell.length_a   1.000
_cell.length_b   1.000
_cell.length_c   1.000
_cell.angle_alpha   90.00
_cell.angle_beta   90.00
_cell.angle_gamma   90.00
#
_symmetry.space_group_name_H-M   'P 1'
#
loop_
_entity.id
_entity.type
_entity.pdbx_description
1 polymer ?
#
loop_
_entity_poly.entity_id
_entity_poly.type
_entity_poly.pdbx_seq_one_letter_code
_entity_poly.pdbx_strand_id
1 'polypeptide(L)'
;MFNTSSITGVHLEASGLVALADLRTIAYRTALTGSASIFDILFLAPGIHCQQAASEVNGGEYPAAGALTNGYVFRIENPATVSYLQKIGESGHLVNVTVLPPAKSRCGLPLRDLLATSLYLSGIALTIMVVASLVSIRDWWALGVVGMLAVARLLNVVVIKRRSTVGWKGAKEPGVYGDLLVLLSQDRWIRMRGSVDDLKTVTAGQWLREQTSVESFCVSFATLLVYSSAALAGNASTIGSLLIAGLLLISVAFLGLCNSMTKKLKMFGLSVYPEGERKSYERRLEMVGELVAISGRDDWAIGMGLYKRSNEDKAVQTPQSKVDS
;
A
#
# COMPACT_ATOMS: atom_id res chain seq x y z
N MET A 1 -32.46 2.45 42.32
CA MET A 1 -31.95 3.82 42.07
C MET A 1 -30.45 3.72 41.93
N PHE A 2 -29.95 3.60 40.70
CA PHE A 2 -28.51 3.58 40.44
C PHE A 2 -28.06 5.03 40.30
N ASN A 3 -27.20 5.47 41.22
CA ASN A 3 -26.62 6.81 41.22
C ASN A 3 -25.81 7.02 39.94
N THR A 4 -26.28 7.96 39.12
CA THR A 4 -25.53 8.57 38.03
C THR A 4 -24.44 9.46 38.63
N SER A 5 -23.23 8.94 38.76
CA SER A 5 -22.05 9.76 38.99
C SER A 5 -21.72 10.49 37.68
N SER A 6 -22.15 11.75 37.58
CA SER A 6 -21.77 12.66 36.51
C SER A 6 -20.28 12.97 36.61
N ILE A 7 -19.47 12.46 35.68
CA ILE A 7 -18.11 12.98 35.47
C ILE A 7 -18.27 14.27 34.67
N THR A 8 -18.20 15.38 35.37
CA THR A 8 -18.19 16.74 34.82
C THR A 8 -16.92 17.00 34.01
N GLY A 9 -17.09 17.34 32.73
CA GLY A 9 -16.21 18.33 32.10
C GLY A 9 -15.24 17.87 31.00
N VAL A 10 -15.67 17.03 30.04
CA VAL A 10 -15.14 17.05 28.64
C VAL A 10 -16.25 16.60 27.68
N HIS A 11 -17.23 17.45 27.35
CA HIS A 11 -18.31 17.11 26.41
C HIS A 11 -17.95 17.44 24.94
N LEU A 12 -16.78 16.99 24.51
CA LEU A 12 -16.54 16.61 23.12
C LEU A 12 -16.17 15.13 23.18
N GLU A 13 -17.19 14.26 23.07
CA GLU A 13 -17.04 12.85 23.43
C GLU A 13 -15.97 12.17 22.58
N ALA A 14 -15.03 11.48 23.25
CA ALA A 14 -13.84 10.87 22.67
C ALA A 14 -14.11 9.98 21.44
N SER A 15 -15.33 9.43 21.30
CA SER A 15 -15.79 8.66 20.14
C SER A 15 -15.75 9.47 18.84
N GLY A 16 -16.22 10.72 18.86
CA GLY A 16 -16.20 11.62 17.71
C GLY A 16 -14.78 12.02 17.32
N LEU A 17 -13.91 12.28 18.32
CA LEU A 17 -12.50 12.59 18.07
C LEU A 17 -11.75 11.39 17.49
N VAL A 18 -12.03 10.18 17.97
CA VAL A 18 -11.46 8.95 17.42
C VAL A 18 -11.86 8.77 15.95
N ALA A 19 -13.09 9.09 15.55
CA ALA A 19 -13.51 9.04 14.16
C ALA A 19 -12.74 10.00 13.25
N LEU A 20 -12.35 11.17 13.79
CA LEU A 20 -11.55 12.18 13.10
C LEU A 20 -10.05 11.89 13.05
N ALA A 21 -9.57 10.83 13.71
CA ALA A 21 -8.15 10.53 13.70
C ALA A 21 -7.66 10.25 12.27
N ASP A 22 -6.65 11.01 11.84
CA ASP A 22 -6.03 10.94 10.51
C ASP A 22 -5.11 9.70 10.38
N LEU A 23 -5.70 8.51 10.50
CA LEU A 23 -4.99 7.24 10.40
C LEU A 23 -4.94 6.76 8.96
N ARG A 24 -3.72 6.57 8.44
CA ARG A 24 -3.47 6.08 7.07
C ARG A 24 -3.60 4.56 6.92
N THR A 25 -4.08 3.84 7.93
CA THR A 25 -4.18 2.36 7.94
C THR A 25 -5.05 1.82 6.80
N ILE A 26 -6.15 2.50 6.51
CA ILE A 26 -7.04 2.21 5.38
C ILE A 26 -6.33 2.44 4.04
N ALA A 27 -5.58 3.53 3.91
CA ALA A 27 -4.82 3.84 2.70
C ALA A 27 -3.74 2.78 2.43
N TYR A 28 -2.98 2.38 3.46
CA TYR A 28 -2.01 1.29 3.36
C TYR A 28 -2.65 -0.06 3.02
N ARG A 29 -3.83 -0.36 3.57
CA ARG A 29 -4.58 -1.57 3.19
C ARG A 29 -4.90 -1.55 1.70
N THR A 30 -5.45 -0.43 1.24
CA THR A 30 -5.83 -0.23 -0.17
C THR A 30 -4.61 -0.39 -1.07
N ALA A 31 -3.45 0.14 -0.66
CA ALA A 31 -2.17 -0.01 -1.39
C ALA A 31 -1.73 -1.47 -1.50
N LEU A 32 -1.79 -2.23 -0.40
CA LEU A 32 -1.40 -3.65 -0.38
C LEU A 32 -2.33 -4.55 -1.21
N THR A 33 -3.63 -4.22 -1.28
CA THR A 33 -4.61 -4.99 -2.07
C THR A 33 -4.79 -4.48 -3.49
N GLY A 34 -4.23 -3.31 -3.83
CA GLY A 34 -4.29 -2.68 -5.15
C GLY A 34 -5.68 -2.18 -5.55
N SER A 35 -6.69 -2.33 -4.69
CA SER A 35 -8.07 -1.87 -4.88
C SER A 35 -8.85 -2.01 -3.57
N ALA A 36 -10.07 -1.47 -3.54
CA ALA A 36 -11.04 -1.72 -2.47
C ALA A 36 -11.90 -2.96 -2.76
N SER A 37 -12.31 -3.65 -1.70
CA SER A 37 -13.30 -4.74 -1.68
C SER A 37 -14.69 -4.19 -1.36
N ILE A 38 -15.75 -4.87 -1.81
CA ILE A 38 -17.12 -4.49 -1.44
C ILE A 38 -17.33 -4.66 0.07
N PHE A 39 -16.68 -5.66 0.68
CA PHE A 39 -16.76 -5.87 2.13
C PHE A 39 -16.12 -4.74 2.96
N ASP A 40 -15.30 -3.88 2.35
CA ASP A 40 -14.70 -2.72 3.05
C ASP A 40 -15.75 -1.71 3.51
N ILE A 41 -16.97 -1.75 2.95
CA ILE A 41 -18.10 -0.90 3.38
C ILE A 41 -18.47 -1.19 4.84
N LEU A 42 -18.37 -2.46 5.26
CA LEU A 42 -18.72 -2.93 6.60
C LEU A 42 -17.54 -2.91 7.58
N PHE A 43 -16.35 -2.50 7.14
CA PHE A 43 -15.19 -2.36 8.00
C PHE A 43 -14.98 -0.88 8.32
N LEU A 44 -15.46 -0.45 9.49
CA LEU A 44 -15.34 0.93 9.95
C LEU A 44 -14.11 1.11 10.84
N ALA A 45 -13.19 1.96 10.42
CA ALA A 45 -12.02 2.37 11.20
C ALA A 45 -11.77 3.87 10.99
N PRO A 46 -11.11 4.58 11.91
CA PRO A 46 -10.72 5.97 11.73
C PRO A 46 -9.89 6.19 10.47
N GLY A 47 -9.93 7.43 9.96
CA GLY A 47 -9.23 7.82 8.74
C GLY A 47 -9.96 7.41 7.45
N ILE A 48 -11.28 7.27 7.50
CA ILE A 48 -12.11 6.97 6.31
C ILE A 48 -11.89 8.04 5.22
N HIS A 49 -11.88 9.31 5.62
CA HIS A 49 -11.63 10.46 4.74
C HIS A 49 -10.20 10.48 4.18
N CYS A 50 -9.25 9.81 4.84
CA CYS A 50 -7.86 9.70 4.37
C CYS A 50 -7.68 8.60 3.31
N GLN A 51 -8.70 7.80 2.97
CA GLN A 51 -8.52 6.69 2.02
C GLN A 51 -8.02 7.13 0.64
N GLN A 52 -8.43 8.31 0.16
CA GLN A 52 -7.99 8.80 -1.14
C GLN A 52 -6.52 9.21 -1.18
N ALA A 53 -5.89 9.43 -0.02
CA ALA A 53 -4.44 9.62 0.10
C ALA A 53 -3.64 8.31 -0.15
N ALA A 54 -4.30 7.22 -0.55
CA ALA A 54 -3.66 5.99 -1.00
C ALA A 54 -2.67 6.22 -2.17
N SER A 55 -2.82 7.27 -2.98
CA SER A 55 -1.85 7.64 -4.01
C SER A 55 -0.54 8.24 -3.46
N GLU A 56 -0.51 8.65 -2.19
CA GLU A 56 0.62 9.34 -1.55
C GLU A 56 1.35 8.45 -0.52
N VAL A 57 1.04 7.15 -0.49
CA VAL A 57 1.62 6.18 0.45
C VAL A 57 3.12 5.95 0.26
N ASN A 58 3.68 6.39 -0.88
CA ASN A 58 5.12 6.36 -1.17
C ASN A 58 5.91 7.49 -0.48
N GLY A 59 5.23 8.45 0.15
CA GLY A 59 5.91 9.59 0.79
C GLY A 59 6.64 10.50 -0.19
N GLY A 60 6.24 10.51 -1.46
CA GLY A 60 6.88 11.29 -2.52
C GLY A 60 8.13 10.65 -3.14
N GLU A 61 8.49 9.43 -2.75
CA GLU A 61 9.63 8.72 -3.33
C GLU A 61 9.28 8.10 -4.70
N TYR A 62 10.19 8.25 -5.66
CA TYR A 62 10.14 7.62 -6.98
C TYR A 62 11.50 7.00 -7.30
N PRO A 63 11.75 5.75 -6.84
CA PRO A 63 13.07 5.15 -6.88
C PRO A 63 13.53 4.87 -8.31
N ALA A 64 14.82 5.01 -8.55
CA ALA A 64 15.44 4.62 -9.80
C ALA A 64 15.50 3.08 -9.89
N ALA A 65 15.18 2.55 -11.06
CA ALA A 65 15.28 1.15 -11.40
C ALA A 65 16.17 0.98 -12.62
N GLY A 66 17.18 0.13 -12.51
CA GLY A 66 18.04 -0.27 -13.62
C GLY A 66 17.74 -1.70 -14.03
N ALA A 67 17.47 -1.92 -15.30
CA ALA A 67 17.25 -3.26 -15.84
C ALA A 67 18.59 -3.97 -16.09
N LEU A 68 18.83 -5.06 -15.36
CA LEU A 68 20.05 -5.88 -15.47
C LEU A 68 20.15 -6.59 -16.83
N THR A 69 19.04 -6.75 -17.54
CA THR A 69 18.97 -7.44 -18.82
C THR A 69 19.39 -6.55 -20.00
N ASN A 70 18.88 -5.31 -20.06
CA ASN A 70 19.05 -4.42 -21.21
C ASN A 70 19.76 -3.10 -20.89
N GLY A 71 20.14 -2.84 -19.63
CA GLY A 71 20.85 -1.62 -19.24
C GLY A 71 19.98 -0.39 -19.02
N TYR A 72 18.67 -0.47 -19.31
CA TYR A 72 17.79 0.70 -19.29
C TYR A 72 17.52 1.17 -17.86
N VAL A 73 17.56 2.48 -17.64
CA VAL A 73 17.31 3.10 -16.34
C VAL A 73 16.04 3.95 -16.41
N PHE A 74 15.12 3.73 -15.48
CA PHE A 74 13.85 4.43 -15.38
C PHE A 74 13.45 4.64 -13.92
N ARG A 75 12.31 5.27 -13.67
CA ARG A 75 11.75 5.45 -12.31
C ARG A 75 10.52 4.59 -12.14
N ILE A 76 10.37 4.02 -10.94
CA ILE A 76 9.11 3.36 -10.57
C ILE A 76 8.10 4.43 -10.19
N GLU A 77 7.04 4.52 -10.98
CA GLU A 77 6.01 5.55 -10.82
C GLU A 77 4.84 5.09 -9.95
N ASN A 78 4.67 3.78 -9.77
CA ASN A 78 3.54 3.23 -9.04
C ASN A 78 3.70 3.43 -7.51
N PRO A 79 2.88 4.28 -6.85
CA PRO A 79 3.08 4.62 -5.45
C PRO A 79 2.88 3.45 -4.48
N ALA A 80 1.93 2.55 -4.77
CA ALA A 80 1.67 1.38 -3.90
C ALA A 80 2.81 0.36 -3.99
N THR A 81 3.41 0.19 -5.17
CA THR A 81 4.61 -0.63 -5.32
C THR A 81 5.77 -0.03 -4.54
N VAL A 82 6.03 1.26 -4.68
CA VAL A 82 7.10 1.94 -3.92
C VAL A 82 6.89 1.80 -2.41
N SER A 83 5.67 2.03 -1.90
CA SER A 83 5.35 1.88 -0.48
C SER A 83 5.55 0.44 0.02
N TYR A 84 5.19 -0.55 -0.80
CA TYR A 84 5.44 -1.95 -0.48
C TYR A 84 6.95 -2.28 -0.47
N LEU A 85 7.71 -1.75 -1.43
CA LEU A 85 9.15 -1.90 -1.50
C LEU A 85 9.87 -1.26 -0.31
N GLN A 86 9.46 -0.06 0.09
CA GLN A 86 9.93 0.60 1.32
C GLN A 86 9.67 -0.28 2.55
N LYS A 87 8.51 -0.94 2.64
CA LYS A 87 8.14 -1.80 3.77
C LYS A 87 9.00 -3.06 3.88
N ILE A 88 9.35 -3.69 2.76
CA ILE A 88 10.12 -4.95 2.77
C ILE A 88 11.64 -4.74 2.75
N GLY A 89 12.08 -3.59 2.24
CA GLY A 89 13.48 -3.21 2.13
C GLY A 89 14.12 -2.96 3.49
N GLU A 90 15.38 -3.36 3.62
CA GLU A 90 16.21 -3.17 4.81
C GLU A 90 17.51 -2.50 4.37
N SER A 91 18.00 -1.56 5.18
CA SER A 91 19.19 -0.77 4.84
C SER A 91 20.42 -1.66 4.75
N GLY A 92 21.22 -1.49 3.69
CA GLY A 92 22.42 -2.30 3.42
C GLY A 92 22.13 -3.73 2.95
N HIS A 93 20.86 -4.08 2.71
CA HIS A 93 20.48 -5.42 2.28
C HIS A 93 19.89 -5.40 0.86
N LEU A 94 20.24 -6.43 0.09
CA LEU A 94 19.57 -6.78 -1.17
C LEU A 94 18.43 -7.76 -0.89
N VAL A 95 17.21 -7.34 -1.23
CA VAL A 95 16.00 -8.18 -1.12
C VAL A 95 15.60 -8.64 -2.52
N ASN A 96 15.52 -9.95 -2.74
CA ASN A 96 14.97 -10.49 -3.99
C ASN A 96 13.44 -10.50 -3.91
N VAL A 97 12.80 -10.06 -4.99
CA VAL A 97 11.35 -9.92 -5.09
C VAL A 97 10.90 -10.49 -6.42
N THR A 98 9.83 -11.27 -6.40
CA THR A 98 9.32 -11.92 -7.60
C THR A 98 7.89 -11.45 -7.87
N VAL A 99 7.60 -11.15 -9.13
CA VAL A 99 6.29 -10.74 -9.63
C VAL A 99 5.73 -11.87 -10.45
N LEU A 100 4.60 -12.41 -10.01
CA LEU A 100 3.94 -13.52 -10.68
C LEU A 100 2.43 -13.29 -10.76
N PRO A 101 1.78 -13.83 -11.80
CA PRO A 101 0.34 -13.99 -11.77
C PRO A 101 -0.04 -14.93 -10.62
N PRO A 102 -1.25 -14.78 -10.05
CA PRO A 102 -1.75 -15.67 -9.03
C PRO A 102 -1.76 -17.08 -9.61
N ALA A 103 -0.87 -17.93 -9.10
CA ALA A 103 -0.94 -19.35 -9.40
C ALA A 103 -2.35 -19.84 -9.01
N LYS A 104 -3.00 -20.63 -9.87
CA LYS A 104 -4.17 -21.42 -9.46
C LYS A 104 -3.71 -22.27 -8.28
N SER A 105 -4.10 -21.89 -7.06
CA SER A 105 -3.55 -22.45 -5.84
C SER A 105 -3.72 -23.97 -5.85
N ARG A 106 -2.61 -24.72 -5.91
CA ARG A 106 -2.61 -26.05 -5.30
C ARG A 106 -2.59 -25.83 -3.79
N CYS A 107 -3.63 -26.33 -3.15
CA CYS A 107 -3.93 -26.44 -1.73
C CYS A 107 -2.91 -25.85 -0.73
N GLY A 108 -3.36 -24.87 0.07
CA GLY A 108 -2.69 -24.38 1.28
C GLY A 108 -2.54 -22.86 1.30
N LEU A 109 -3.49 -22.13 1.91
CA LEU A 109 -3.21 -20.75 2.32
C LEU A 109 -2.21 -20.79 3.47
N PRO A 110 -1.12 -20.00 3.44
CA PRO A 110 -0.21 -19.94 4.57
C PRO A 110 -0.95 -19.37 5.79
N LEU A 111 -0.63 -19.88 6.99
CA LEU A 111 -1.29 -19.51 8.25
C LEU A 111 -1.42 -17.99 8.45
N ARG A 112 -0.40 -17.22 8.04
CA ARG A 112 -0.43 -15.75 8.12
C ARG A 112 -1.47 -15.11 7.21
N ASP A 113 -1.68 -15.63 6.00
CA ASP A 113 -2.72 -15.13 5.09
C ASP A 113 -4.12 -15.46 5.67
N LEU A 114 -4.26 -16.61 6.35
CA LEU A 114 -5.48 -16.97 7.09
C LEU A 114 -5.73 -16.04 8.28
N LEU A 115 -4.70 -15.75 9.10
CA LEU A 115 -4.80 -14.84 10.24
C LEU A 115 -5.13 -13.40 9.80
N ALA A 116 -4.51 -12.92 8.71
CA ALA A 116 -4.85 -11.63 8.15
C ALA A 116 -6.32 -11.59 7.68
N THR A 117 -6.80 -12.67 7.08
CA THR A 117 -8.21 -12.79 6.66
C THR A 117 -9.15 -12.86 7.86
N SER A 118 -8.81 -13.62 8.91
CA SER A 118 -9.65 -13.73 10.11
C SER A 118 -9.75 -12.41 10.87
N LEU A 119 -8.65 -11.65 11.00
CA LEU A 119 -8.66 -10.31 11.59
C LEU A 119 -9.50 -9.30 10.78
N TYR A 120 -9.51 -9.45 9.46
CA TYR A 120 -10.35 -8.61 8.61
C TYR A 120 -11.83 -8.96 8.79
N LEU A 121 -12.18 -10.25 8.81
CA LEU A 121 -13.54 -10.71 9.06
C LEU A 121 -14.02 -10.38 10.48
N SER A 122 -13.14 -10.40 11.49
CA SER A 122 -13.51 -10.02 12.85
C SER A 122 -13.86 -8.53 12.97
N GLY A 123 -13.23 -7.64 12.20
CA GLY A 123 -13.62 -6.23 12.15
C GLY A 123 -14.99 -6.00 11.49
N ILE A 124 -15.33 -6.77 10.46
CA ILE A 124 -16.68 -6.76 9.86
C ILE A 124 -17.71 -7.27 10.88
N ALA A 125 -17.43 -8.40 11.53
CA ALA A 125 -18.29 -8.97 12.56
C ALA A 125 -18.49 -7.99 13.73
N LEU A 126 -17.43 -7.29 14.15
CA LEU A 126 -17.49 -6.28 15.20
C LEU A 126 -18.44 -5.13 14.83
N THR A 127 -18.40 -4.66 13.58
CA THR A 127 -19.31 -3.62 13.09
C THR A 127 -20.77 -4.08 13.15
N ILE A 128 -21.05 -5.31 12.70
CA ILE A 128 -22.41 -5.90 12.76
C ILE A 128 -22.89 -6.03 14.22
N MET A 129 -22.02 -6.52 15.11
CA MET A 129 -22.33 -6.67 16.53
C MET A 129 -22.63 -5.33 17.22
N VAL A 130 -21.87 -4.28 16.89
CA VAL A 130 -22.09 -2.94 17.43
C VAL A 130 -23.41 -2.36 16.91
N VAL A 131 -23.69 -2.47 15.62
CA VAL A 131 -24.98 -2.03 15.06
C VAL A 131 -26.16 -2.75 15.73
N ALA A 132 -26.09 -4.08 15.90
CA ALA A 132 -27.14 -4.86 16.56
C ALA A 132 -27.34 -4.43 18.03
N SER A 133 -26.24 -4.14 18.73
CA SER A 133 -26.28 -3.63 20.11
C SER A 133 -26.93 -2.25 20.20
N LEU A 134 -26.58 -1.33 19.30
CA LEU A 134 -27.17 0.01 19.24
C LEU A 134 -28.67 -0.01 18.91
N VAL A 135 -29.11 -0.90 18.00
CA VAL A 135 -30.54 -1.13 17.71
C VAL A 135 -31.27 -1.64 18.95
N SER A 136 -30.66 -2.57 19.68
CA SER A 136 -31.24 -3.13 20.90
C SER A 136 -31.43 -2.08 22.00
N ILE A 137 -30.48 -1.14 22.12
CA ILE A 137 -30.54 -0.01 23.07
C ILE A 137 -31.43 1.13 22.55
N ARG A 138 -31.86 1.07 21.28
CA ARG A 138 -32.64 2.12 20.58
C ARG A 138 -31.94 3.49 20.58
N ASP A 139 -30.61 3.48 20.49
CA ASP A 139 -29.82 4.70 20.37
C ASP A 139 -29.73 5.16 18.91
N TRP A 140 -30.73 5.92 18.47
CA TRP A 140 -30.84 6.42 17.10
C TRP A 140 -29.74 7.42 16.72
N TRP A 141 -29.22 8.18 17.69
CA TRP A 141 -28.12 9.11 17.45
C TRP A 141 -26.83 8.35 17.15
N ALA A 142 -26.48 7.35 17.98
CA ALA A 142 -25.34 6.48 17.73
C ALA A 142 -25.47 5.70 16.41
N LEU A 143 -26.68 5.21 16.09
CA LEU A 143 -26.95 4.57 14.79
C LEU A 143 -26.77 5.55 13.63
N GLY A 144 -27.19 6.80 13.78
CA GLY A 144 -26.97 7.85 12.79
C GLY A 144 -25.48 8.11 12.55
N VAL A 145 -24.67 8.16 13.61
CA VAL A 145 -23.20 8.30 13.53
C VAL A 145 -22.57 7.14 12.76
N VAL A 146 -22.88 5.90 13.14
CA VAL A 146 -22.37 4.70 12.43
C VAL A 146 -22.86 4.68 10.98
N GLY A 147 -24.10 5.08 10.72
CA GLY A 147 -24.68 5.19 9.39
C GLY A 147 -23.95 6.19 8.51
N MET A 148 -23.65 7.39 9.03
CA MET A 148 -22.85 8.40 8.30
C MET A 148 -21.46 7.88 7.96
N LEU A 149 -20.79 7.21 8.92
CA LEU A 149 -19.48 6.59 8.68
C LEU A 149 -19.56 5.48 7.62
N ALA A 150 -20.60 4.66 7.63
CA ALA A 150 -20.82 3.60 6.63
C ALA A 150 -21.09 4.17 5.23
N VAL A 151 -21.88 5.24 5.11
CA VAL A 151 -22.10 5.94 3.84
C VAL A 151 -20.80 6.59 3.34
N ALA A 152 -20.05 7.26 4.22
CA ALA A 152 -18.74 7.82 3.88
C ALA A 152 -17.76 6.73 3.40
N ARG A 153 -17.79 5.56 4.05
CA ARG A 153 -17.00 4.37 3.66
C ARG A 153 -17.41 3.87 2.29
N LEU A 154 -18.72 3.73 2.04
CA LEU A 154 -19.27 3.30 0.75
C LEU A 154 -18.82 4.19 -0.39
N LEU A 155 -18.97 5.51 -0.25
CA LEU A 155 -18.59 6.48 -1.28
C LEU A 155 -17.09 6.37 -1.60
N ASN A 156 -16.23 6.31 -0.59
CA ASN A 156 -14.79 6.17 -0.78
C ASN A 156 -14.41 4.83 -1.46
N VAL A 157 -15.03 3.72 -1.06
CA VAL A 157 -14.83 2.40 -1.67
C VAL A 157 -15.24 2.39 -3.15
N VAL A 158 -16.41 2.98 -3.46
CA VAL A 158 -16.89 3.08 -4.84
C VAL A 158 -15.92 3.91 -5.69
N VAL A 159 -15.48 5.08 -5.20
CA VAL A 159 -14.53 5.93 -5.92
C VAL A 159 -13.19 5.22 -6.12
N ILE A 160 -12.61 4.58 -5.10
CA ILE A 160 -11.36 3.82 -5.25
C ILE A 160 -11.51 2.71 -6.29
N LYS A 161 -12.62 1.96 -6.25
CA LYS A 161 -12.86 0.87 -7.20
C LYS A 161 -13.01 1.35 -8.64
N ARG A 162 -13.55 2.55 -8.85
CA ARG A 162 -13.62 3.19 -10.19
C ARG A 162 -12.26 3.73 -10.65
N ARG A 163 -11.38 4.10 -9.72
CA ARG A 163 -10.03 4.61 -10.00
C ARG A 163 -8.98 3.52 -10.21
N SER A 164 -9.17 2.33 -9.64
CA SER A 164 -8.24 1.19 -9.69
C SER A 164 -8.32 0.37 -10.99
N THR A 165 -8.41 1.04 -12.12
CA THR A 165 -8.39 0.41 -13.45
C THR A 165 -6.98 0.38 -14.03
N VAL A 166 -6.63 -0.67 -14.76
CA VAL A 166 -5.35 -0.75 -15.48
C VAL A 166 -5.31 0.34 -16.55
N GLY A 167 -4.42 1.32 -16.38
CA GLY A 167 -4.14 2.36 -17.37
C GLY A 167 -3.08 1.95 -18.38
N TRP A 168 -2.45 2.93 -19.03
CA TRP A 168 -1.31 2.69 -19.92
C TRP A 168 -0.08 2.20 -19.14
N LYS A 169 0.58 1.14 -19.65
CA LYS A 169 1.77 0.50 -19.04
C LYS A 169 2.93 0.30 -20.03
N GLY A 170 2.92 1.00 -21.16
CA GLY A 170 3.90 0.85 -22.23
C GLY A 170 3.55 -0.24 -23.26
N ALA A 171 4.47 -0.47 -24.20
CA ALA A 171 4.33 -1.51 -25.22
C ALA A 171 4.46 -2.91 -24.61
N LYS A 172 3.64 -3.85 -25.11
CA LYS A 172 3.69 -5.26 -24.70
C LYS A 172 4.95 -5.92 -25.24
N GLU A 173 5.62 -6.68 -24.39
CA GLU A 173 6.84 -7.43 -24.71
C GLU A 173 6.68 -8.89 -24.21
N PRO A 174 5.84 -9.68 -24.90
CA PRO A 174 5.46 -11.01 -24.43
C PRO A 174 6.66 -11.97 -24.46
N GLY A 175 6.78 -12.79 -23.41
CA GLY A 175 7.81 -13.83 -23.30
C GLY A 175 9.19 -13.33 -22.88
N VAL A 176 9.36 -12.03 -22.64
CA VAL A 176 10.63 -11.47 -22.15
C VAL A 176 10.66 -11.54 -20.62
N TYR A 177 11.75 -12.06 -20.07
CA TYR A 177 12.00 -12.06 -18.63
C TYR A 177 12.80 -10.81 -18.23
N GLY A 178 12.32 -10.10 -17.22
CA GLY A 178 12.94 -8.90 -16.70
C GLY A 178 13.59 -9.15 -15.33
N ASP A 179 14.67 -8.41 -15.10
CA ASP A 179 15.40 -8.37 -13.83
C ASP A 179 15.79 -6.91 -13.58
N LEU A 180 15.25 -6.33 -12.51
CA LEU A 180 15.36 -4.92 -12.19
C LEU A 180 16.05 -4.76 -10.84
N LEU A 181 17.09 -3.92 -10.77
CA LEU A 181 17.59 -3.42 -9.49
C LEU A 181 16.93 -2.08 -9.19
N VAL A 182 16.21 -2.03 -8.09
CA VAL A 182 15.53 -0.83 -7.57
C VAL A 182 16.34 -0.28 -6.41
N LEU A 183 16.67 1.01 -6.50
CA LEU A 183 17.35 1.76 -5.45
C LEU A 183 16.35 2.62 -4.70
N LEU A 184 16.08 2.26 -3.45
CA LEU A 184 15.29 3.09 -2.55
C LEU A 184 16.20 3.91 -1.64
N SER A 185 15.60 4.92 -1.04
CA SER A 185 16.18 5.78 -0.02
C SER A 185 16.64 4.96 1.17
N GLN A 186 17.64 5.49 1.90
CA GLN A 186 18.26 4.81 3.06
C GLN A 186 19.00 3.52 2.68
N ASP A 187 19.57 3.45 1.48
CA ASP A 187 20.38 2.32 0.99
C ASP A 187 19.66 0.97 1.08
N ARG A 188 18.37 0.95 0.72
CA ARG A 188 17.58 -0.28 0.59
C ARG A 188 17.58 -0.70 -0.86
N TRP A 189 18.06 -1.91 -1.14
CA TRP A 189 18.20 -2.39 -2.52
C TRP A 189 17.27 -3.57 -2.76
N ILE A 190 16.58 -3.55 -3.90
CA ILE A 190 15.62 -4.59 -4.24
C ILE A 190 15.87 -5.10 -5.64
N ARG A 191 16.03 -6.40 -5.79
CA ARG A 191 16.10 -7.07 -7.09
C ARG A 191 14.75 -7.65 -7.42
N MET A 192 14.02 -7.02 -8.33
CA MET A 192 12.69 -7.43 -8.75
C MET A 192 12.75 -8.22 -10.06
N ARG A 193 12.20 -9.43 -10.08
CA ARG A 193 12.20 -10.34 -11.23
C ARG A 193 10.79 -10.76 -11.63
N GLY A 194 10.60 -11.06 -12.92
CA GLY A 194 9.33 -11.53 -13.46
C GLY A 194 9.25 -11.34 -14.97
N SER A 195 8.08 -11.58 -15.57
CA SER A 195 7.87 -11.17 -16.97
C SER A 195 7.93 -9.65 -17.10
N VAL A 196 8.51 -9.12 -18.18
CA VAL A 196 8.59 -7.67 -18.42
C VAL A 196 7.21 -7.01 -18.41
N ASP A 197 6.19 -7.67 -18.96
CA ASP A 197 4.82 -7.16 -18.95
C ASP A 197 4.22 -7.09 -17.54
N ASP A 198 4.51 -8.09 -16.71
CA ASP A 198 4.05 -8.12 -15.31
C ASP A 198 4.79 -7.06 -14.48
N LEU A 199 6.11 -6.91 -14.68
CA LEU A 199 6.93 -5.89 -14.05
C LEU A 199 6.44 -4.49 -14.43
N LYS A 200 6.17 -4.22 -15.71
CA LYS A 200 5.59 -2.96 -16.18
C LYS A 200 4.22 -2.70 -15.53
N THR A 201 3.38 -3.73 -15.42
CA THR A 201 2.04 -3.59 -14.82
C THR A 201 2.11 -3.11 -13.37
N VAL A 202 3.05 -3.64 -12.58
CA VAL A 202 3.22 -3.25 -11.16
C VAL A 202 4.11 -2.02 -10.95
N THR A 203 5.05 -1.70 -11.86
CA THR A 203 6.00 -0.59 -11.64
C THR A 203 5.68 0.68 -12.43
N ALA A 204 5.12 0.56 -13.63
CA ALA A 204 4.94 1.69 -14.54
C ALA A 204 3.60 2.40 -14.32
N GLY A 205 3.59 3.71 -14.55
CA GLY A 205 2.40 4.56 -14.55
C GLY A 205 1.69 4.67 -13.20
N GLN A 206 0.61 5.46 -13.21
CA GLN A 206 -0.23 5.64 -12.03
C GLN A 206 -0.98 4.35 -11.68
N TRP A 207 -1.12 4.09 -10.38
CA TRP A 207 -1.95 2.99 -9.84
C TRP A 207 -3.42 3.39 -9.76
N LEU A 208 -3.71 4.54 -9.15
CA LEU A 208 -5.05 5.13 -9.09
C LEU A 208 -5.12 6.27 -10.10
N ARG A 209 -6.07 6.20 -11.04
CA ARG A 209 -6.36 7.32 -11.96
C ARG A 209 -6.70 8.59 -11.18
N GLU A 210 -6.42 9.76 -11.73
CA GLU A 210 -6.91 11.02 -11.18
C GLU A 210 -8.43 11.05 -11.02
N GLN A 211 -8.92 11.75 -10.00
CA GLN A 211 -10.35 11.85 -9.73
C GLN A 211 -11.04 12.74 -10.77
N THR A 212 -12.21 12.31 -11.25
CA THR A 212 -13.11 13.23 -11.98
C THR A 212 -13.78 14.21 -11.02
N SER A 213 -14.36 15.29 -11.52
CA SER A 213 -15.07 16.29 -10.70
C SER A 213 -16.19 15.68 -9.86
N VAL A 214 -16.95 14.72 -10.42
CA VAL A 214 -18.03 14.03 -9.70
C VAL A 214 -17.47 13.12 -8.61
N GLU A 215 -16.40 12.38 -8.90
CA GLU A 215 -15.73 11.52 -7.91
C GLU A 215 -15.14 12.35 -6.77
N SER A 216 -14.52 13.49 -7.09
CA SER A 216 -13.98 14.44 -6.10
C SER A 216 -15.09 15.02 -5.21
N PHE A 217 -16.23 15.43 -5.79
CA PHE A 217 -17.39 15.86 -5.03
C PHE A 217 -17.91 14.76 -4.08
N CYS A 218 -18.01 13.51 -4.55
CA CYS A 218 -18.40 12.38 -3.70
C CYS A 218 -17.42 12.16 -2.54
N VAL A 219 -16.12 12.31 -2.78
CA VAL A 219 -15.08 12.22 -1.73
C VAL A 219 -15.24 13.36 -0.73
N SER A 220 -15.39 14.60 -1.18
CA SER A 220 -15.60 15.75 -0.29
C SER A 220 -16.87 15.61 0.54
N PHE A 221 -17.96 15.12 -0.07
CA PHE A 221 -19.20 14.83 0.64
C PHE A 221 -19.01 13.71 1.68
N ALA A 222 -18.29 12.64 1.35
CA ALA A 222 -17.93 11.59 2.31
C ALA A 222 -17.12 12.13 3.48
N THR A 223 -16.17 13.04 3.24
CA THR A 223 -15.39 13.72 4.30
C THR A 223 -16.29 14.58 5.18
N LEU A 224 -17.22 15.33 4.59
CA LEU A 224 -18.21 16.11 5.35
C LEU A 224 -19.07 15.20 6.24
N LEU A 225 -19.49 14.03 5.75
CA LEU A 225 -20.23 13.06 6.58
C LEU A 225 -19.42 12.57 7.78
N VAL A 226 -18.10 12.35 7.63
CA VAL A 226 -17.23 12.00 8.77
C VAL A 226 -17.20 13.14 9.78
N TYR A 227 -17.06 14.39 9.33
CA TYR A 227 -17.05 15.55 10.22
C TYR A 227 -18.40 15.79 10.91
N SER A 228 -19.50 15.64 10.17
CA SER A 228 -20.86 15.68 10.73
C SER A 228 -21.07 14.56 11.75
N SER A 229 -20.53 13.36 11.51
CA SER A 229 -20.62 12.25 12.45
C SER A 229 -19.94 12.55 13.79
N ALA A 230 -18.78 13.22 13.76
CA ALA A 230 -18.09 13.63 14.98
C ALA A 230 -18.85 14.72 15.73
N ALA A 231 -19.44 15.69 15.01
CA ALA A 231 -20.25 16.74 15.62
C ALA A 231 -21.55 16.20 16.26
N LEU A 232 -22.18 15.21 15.63
CA LEU A 232 -23.43 14.61 16.12
C LEU A 232 -23.21 13.52 17.18
N ALA A 233 -21.98 13.01 17.33
CA ALA A 233 -21.65 11.97 18.30
C ALA A 233 -21.97 12.36 19.75
N GLY A 234 -21.87 13.64 20.11
CA GLY A 234 -22.18 14.11 21.46
C GLY A 234 -23.66 14.00 21.86
N ASN A 235 -24.57 13.70 20.93
CA ASN A 235 -25.98 13.44 21.21
C ASN A 235 -26.27 11.96 21.49
N ALA A 236 -25.30 11.07 21.26
CA ALA A 236 -25.44 9.65 21.55
C ALA A 236 -25.44 9.39 23.06
N SER A 237 -25.99 8.25 23.46
CA SER A 237 -25.86 7.81 24.86
C SER A 237 -24.40 7.49 25.19
N THR A 238 -24.03 7.57 26.47
CA THR A 238 -22.67 7.21 26.92
C THR A 238 -22.28 5.78 26.52
N ILE A 239 -23.23 4.84 26.56
CA ILE A 239 -23.02 3.45 26.13
C ILE A 239 -22.82 3.41 24.61
N GLY A 240 -23.65 4.13 23.84
CA GLY A 240 -23.52 4.22 22.39
C GLY A 240 -22.19 4.81 21.94
N SER A 241 -21.76 5.90 22.56
CA SER A 241 -20.45 6.52 22.33
C SER A 241 -19.30 5.59 22.70
N LEU A 242 -19.39 4.85 23.81
CA LEU A 242 -18.38 3.85 24.17
C LEU A 242 -18.30 2.71 23.14
N LEU A 243 -19.45 2.23 22.64
CA LEU A 243 -19.49 1.20 21.60
C LEU A 243 -18.87 1.69 20.29
N ILE A 244 -19.14 2.94 19.87
CA ILE A 244 -18.53 3.53 18.67
C ILE A 244 -17.03 3.72 18.85
N ALA A 245 -16.58 4.26 19.99
CA ALA A 245 -15.15 4.41 20.28
C ALA A 245 -14.43 3.06 20.26
N GLY A 246 -15.00 2.05 20.93
CA GLY A 246 -14.48 0.68 20.94
C GLY A 246 -14.44 0.07 19.55
N LEU A 247 -15.51 0.22 18.76
CA LEU A 247 -15.57 -0.23 17.37
C LEU A 247 -14.39 0.32 16.57
N LEU A 248 -14.19 1.64 16.60
CA LEU A 248 -13.19 2.32 15.79
C LEU A 248 -11.76 1.97 16.23
N LEU A 249 -11.48 1.96 17.55
CA LEU A 249 -10.15 1.65 18.10
C LEU A 249 -9.76 0.19 17.85
N ILE A 250 -10.66 -0.76 18.10
CA ILE A 250 -10.39 -2.18 17.87
C ILE A 250 -10.26 -2.46 16.38
N SER A 251 -11.12 -1.86 15.54
CA SER A 251 -11.05 -2.06 14.08
C SER A 251 -9.75 -1.54 13.49
N VAL A 252 -9.24 -0.39 13.94
CA VAL A 252 -7.94 0.10 13.44
C VAL A 252 -6.77 -0.75 13.93
N ALA A 253 -6.83 -1.29 15.15
CA ALA A 253 -5.84 -2.24 15.64
C ALA A 253 -5.84 -3.53 14.78
N PHE A 254 -7.02 -4.10 14.51
CA PHE A 254 -7.16 -5.26 13.62
C PHE A 254 -6.67 -4.97 12.20
N LEU A 255 -7.00 -3.79 11.65
CA LEU A 255 -6.55 -3.42 10.31
C LEU A 255 -5.03 -3.20 10.24
N GLY A 256 -4.45 -2.55 11.26
CA GLY A 256 -3.01 -2.36 11.38
C GLY A 256 -2.25 -3.69 11.48
N LEU A 257 -2.76 -4.62 12.30
CA LEU A 257 -2.20 -5.97 12.41
C LEU A 257 -2.37 -6.77 11.12
N CYS A 258 -3.53 -6.67 10.47
CA CYS A 258 -3.77 -7.28 9.16
C CYS A 258 -2.78 -6.76 8.10
N ASN A 259 -2.54 -5.45 8.08
CA ASN A 259 -1.57 -4.81 7.18
C ASN A 259 -0.14 -5.26 7.46
N SER A 260 0.26 -5.38 8.73
CA SER A 260 1.62 -5.84 9.09
C SER A 260 1.83 -7.31 8.73
N MET A 261 0.81 -8.16 8.90
CA MET A 261 0.85 -9.58 8.54
C MET A 261 0.82 -9.81 7.02
N THR A 262 0.22 -8.89 6.26
CA THR A 262 0.17 -8.97 4.80
C THR A 262 1.57 -8.79 4.20
N LYS A 263 2.15 -9.88 3.73
CA LYS A 263 3.50 -9.92 3.12
C LYS A 263 3.51 -9.74 1.61
N LYS A 264 2.35 -9.84 0.94
CA LYS A 264 2.25 -9.78 -0.52
C LYS A 264 1.54 -8.50 -0.92
N LEU A 265 2.07 -7.80 -1.91
CA LEU A 265 1.32 -6.78 -2.63
C LEU A 265 0.53 -7.47 -3.72
N LYS A 266 -0.78 -7.24 -3.76
CA LYS A 266 -1.65 -7.68 -4.84
C LYS A 266 -2.06 -6.46 -5.64
N MET A 267 -1.90 -6.50 -6.96
CA MET A 267 -2.31 -5.40 -7.80
C MET A 267 -2.57 -5.88 -9.23
N PHE A 268 -3.66 -5.43 -9.84
CA PHE A 268 -4.02 -5.73 -11.23
C PHE A 268 -3.99 -7.23 -11.57
N GLY A 269 -4.36 -8.08 -10.60
CA GLY A 269 -4.31 -9.53 -10.79
C GLY A 269 -2.90 -10.11 -10.78
N LEU A 270 -1.89 -9.41 -10.25
CA LEU A 270 -0.53 -9.88 -10.01
C LEU A 270 -0.24 -9.89 -8.51
N SER A 271 0.72 -10.71 -8.09
CA SER A 271 1.23 -10.75 -6.72
C SER A 271 2.74 -10.50 -6.71
N VAL A 272 3.17 -9.57 -5.86
CA VAL A 272 4.57 -9.24 -5.61
C VAL A 272 4.92 -9.70 -4.19
N TYR A 273 5.98 -10.50 -4.06
CA TYR A 273 6.41 -11.02 -2.77
C TYR A 273 7.94 -11.22 -2.70
N PRO A 274 8.56 -11.06 -1.52
CA PRO A 274 9.98 -11.33 -1.35
C PRO A 274 10.26 -12.83 -1.46
N GLU A 275 11.34 -13.18 -2.13
CA GLU A 275 11.82 -14.54 -2.33
C GLU A 275 13.21 -14.71 -1.71
N GLY A 276 13.41 -15.80 -0.95
CA GLY A 276 14.69 -16.10 -0.31
C GLY A 276 15.04 -15.22 0.88
N GLU A 277 16.30 -15.35 1.32
CA GLU A 277 16.87 -14.57 2.41
C GLU A 277 17.43 -13.23 1.92
N ARG A 278 17.48 -12.25 2.83
CA ARG A 278 18.08 -10.95 2.57
C ARG A 278 19.59 -11.08 2.61
N LYS A 279 20.29 -10.54 1.62
CA LYS A 279 21.76 -10.56 1.59
C LYS A 279 22.30 -9.20 2.02
N SER A 280 23.08 -9.17 3.09
CA SER A 280 23.75 -7.96 3.59
C SER A 280 25.02 -7.67 2.79
N TYR A 281 25.34 -6.39 2.61
CA TYR A 281 26.61 -5.94 2.06
C TYR A 281 27.16 -4.77 2.89
N GLU A 282 28.48 -4.78 3.11
CA GLU A 282 29.18 -3.68 3.78
C GLU A 282 29.26 -2.44 2.89
N ARG A 283 29.41 -2.66 1.58
CA ARG A 283 29.54 -1.57 0.60
C ARG A 283 28.57 -1.76 -0.56
N ARG A 284 27.95 -0.66 -0.97
CA ARG A 284 27.12 -0.61 -2.19
C ARG A 284 27.85 -1.15 -3.43
N LEU A 285 29.17 -0.91 -3.52
CA LEU A 285 29.99 -1.35 -4.65
C LEU A 285 30.17 -2.89 -4.70
N GLU A 286 30.16 -3.59 -3.56
CA GLU A 286 30.23 -5.06 -3.52
C GLU A 286 28.94 -5.68 -4.08
N MET A 287 27.79 -5.15 -3.66
CA MET A 287 26.49 -5.53 -4.22
C MET A 287 26.44 -5.32 -5.73
N VAL A 288 26.93 -4.17 -6.20
CA VAL A 288 27.00 -3.87 -7.63
C VAL A 288 27.95 -4.84 -8.35
N GLY A 289 29.14 -5.11 -7.80
CA GLY A 289 30.09 -6.04 -8.37
C GLY A 289 29.52 -7.45 -8.56
N GLU A 290 28.79 -7.96 -7.56
CA GLU A 290 28.10 -9.24 -7.67
C GLU A 290 27.01 -9.22 -8.75
N LEU A 291 26.19 -8.17 -8.80
CA LEU A 291 25.13 -8.08 -9.81
C LEU A 291 25.69 -7.92 -11.23
N VAL A 292 26.79 -7.20 -11.41
CA VAL A 292 27.51 -7.08 -12.69
C VAL A 292 28.10 -8.44 -13.09
N ALA A 293 28.65 -9.20 -12.15
CA ALA A 293 29.13 -10.55 -12.42
C ALA A 293 28.00 -11.50 -12.85
N ILE A 294 26.80 -11.34 -12.28
CA ILE A 294 25.62 -12.14 -12.64
C ILE A 294 25.02 -11.71 -13.99
N SER A 295 24.93 -10.40 -14.27
CA SER A 295 24.34 -9.89 -15.51
C SER A 295 25.30 -9.90 -16.70
N GLY A 296 26.61 -9.90 -16.44
CA GLY A 296 27.66 -9.72 -17.46
C GLY A 296 27.69 -8.31 -18.06
N ARG A 297 27.03 -7.32 -17.43
CA ARG A 297 26.89 -5.95 -17.95
C ARG A 297 26.96 -4.92 -16.82
N ASP A 298 27.56 -3.77 -17.10
CA ASP A 298 27.79 -2.66 -16.18
C ASP A 298 27.07 -1.35 -16.55
N ASP A 299 26.38 -1.34 -17.69
CA ASP A 299 25.67 -0.18 -18.25
C ASP A 299 24.57 0.38 -17.33
N TRP A 300 23.73 -0.48 -16.77
CA TRP A 300 22.71 -0.09 -15.78
C TRP A 300 23.36 0.52 -14.52
N ALA A 301 24.50 -0.01 -14.08
CA ALA A 301 25.18 0.45 -12.88
C ALA A 301 25.81 1.83 -13.09
N ILE A 302 26.37 2.06 -14.28
CA ILE A 302 26.89 3.38 -14.70
C ILE A 302 25.73 4.37 -14.84
N GLY A 303 24.64 3.98 -15.51
CA GLY A 303 23.46 4.83 -15.71
C GLY A 303 22.77 5.25 -14.41
N MET A 304 22.82 4.39 -13.39
CA MET A 304 22.33 4.71 -12.03
C MET A 304 23.37 5.42 -11.15
N GLY A 305 24.59 5.67 -11.64
CA GLY A 305 25.66 6.32 -10.87
C GLY A 305 26.22 5.46 -9.73
N LEU A 306 26.05 4.14 -9.79
CA LEU A 306 26.54 3.19 -8.79
C LEU A 306 27.98 2.76 -9.01
N TYR A 307 28.42 2.85 -10.26
CA TYR A 307 29.73 2.37 -10.70
C TYR A 307 30.37 3.42 -11.61
N LYS A 308 31.65 3.72 -11.38
CA LYS A 308 32.44 4.59 -12.25
C LYS A 308 33.48 3.72 -12.94
N ARG A 309 33.40 3.64 -14.26
CA ARG A 309 34.39 2.92 -15.07
C ARG A 309 35.76 3.55 -14.86
N SER A 310 36.77 2.75 -14.51
CA SER A 310 38.14 3.24 -14.34
C SER A 310 38.68 3.72 -15.68
N ASN A 311 39.69 4.61 -15.68
CA ASN A 311 40.30 5.08 -16.94
C ASN A 311 41.04 3.96 -17.68
N GLU A 312 41.43 2.88 -17.00
CA GLU A 312 42.13 1.72 -17.59
C GLU A 312 41.18 0.86 -18.44
N ASP A 313 39.92 0.70 -18.01
CA ASP A 313 38.90 -0.04 -18.76
C ASP A 313 38.49 0.65 -20.08
N LYS A 314 38.69 1.98 -20.19
CA LYS A 314 38.44 2.73 -21.42
C LYS A 314 39.50 2.48 -22.50
N ALA A 315 40.73 2.15 -22.11
CA ALA A 315 41.82 1.90 -23.04
C ALA A 315 41.64 0.58 -23.80
N VAL A 316 40.98 -0.42 -23.18
CA VAL A 316 40.77 -1.76 -23.74
C VAL A 316 39.69 -1.79 -24.85
N GLN A 317 38.80 -0.80 -24.90
CA GLN A 317 37.69 -0.77 -25.88
C GLN A 317 37.94 0.11 -27.11
N THR A 318 39.09 0.77 -27.23
CA THR A 318 39.44 1.48 -28.47
C THR A 318 40.13 0.49 -29.41
N PRO A 319 39.53 0.08 -30.55
CA PRO A 319 40.29 -0.68 -31.53
C PRO A 319 41.43 0.21 -32.01
N GLN A 320 42.66 -0.31 -31.98
CA GLN A 320 43.78 0.27 -32.72
C GLN A 320 43.46 0.19 -34.23
N SER A 321 42.64 1.12 -34.73
CA SER A 321 42.55 1.45 -36.15
C SER A 321 43.21 2.80 -36.38
N LYS A 322 44.51 2.86 -36.11
CA LYS A 322 45.43 3.71 -36.84
C LYS A 322 46.59 2.82 -37.23
N VAL A 323 46.38 2.15 -38.36
CA VAL A 323 47.46 1.53 -39.12
C VAL A 323 48.20 2.67 -39.80
N ASP A 324 49.51 2.68 -39.56
CA ASP A 324 50.51 3.49 -40.22
C ASP A 324 50.46 3.26 -41.75
N SER A 325 50.41 4.36 -42.52
CA SER A 325 51.08 4.61 -43.82
C SER A 325 50.52 5.87 -44.46
#